data_AF-A0A381LFM6-F1
#
_entry.id   AF-A0A381LFM6-F1
#
_cell.length_a   1.000
_cell.length_b   1.000
_cell.length_c   1.000
_cell.angle_alpha   90.00
_cell.angle_beta   90.00
_cell.angle_gamma   90.00
#
_symmetry.space_group_name_H-M   'P 1'
#
loop_
_entity.id
_entity.type
_entity.pdbx_description
1 polymer ?
#
loop_
_entity_poly.entity_id
_entity_poly.type
_entity_poly.pdbx_seq_one_letter_code
_entity_poly.pdbx_strand_id
1 'polypeptide(L)'
;MHGAARPIYADSPHDRPSQDDEKGFLERPSLTDDERPYKAESEFPRNTPYGQPRRSAVRYAPSPHPDYVVTEKSPLWWSRVRHSLREPFSEFFGVFILVLFGDGAIAQVVLSRNTRGDWQSICWGWGLGVMIGVYVSGISGSNINPAVTLTNCVFRKQAWRKLPVYAAAQILGAFTAAGVIYANYKSAIDAFEGGPGVRTVPGYSPNATAGIFATYPQPFMSRTGEFFSEFLCAAILMFCIYMLQDTKNMGAGKLLPLALFFVVFGIGACFGWETGFAINMARDFGPRLMTYCLGYGPKVWTASSNYFWIPMVAPFLGCLFGAWIHDLFLFTGKPPVDSPSLPPAR
;
A
#
# COMPACT_ATOMS: atom_id res chain seq x y z
N MET A 1 -12.09 -1.84 -51.91
CA MET A 1 -12.50 -0.48 -52.34
C MET A 1 -12.92 0.27 -51.07
N HIS A 2 -11.99 0.87 -50.32
CA HIS A 2 -11.51 2.26 -50.42
C HIS A 2 -12.62 3.32 -50.34
N GLY A 3 -12.57 4.15 -49.29
CA GLY A 3 -13.39 5.36 -49.16
C GLY A 3 -13.43 5.90 -47.73
N ALA A 4 -12.34 6.52 -47.29
CA ALA A 4 -12.29 7.31 -46.05
C ALA A 4 -12.95 8.69 -46.25
N ALA A 5 -13.54 9.27 -45.18
CA ALA A 5 -13.78 10.71 -45.11
C ALA A 5 -13.65 11.21 -43.66
N ARG A 6 -12.93 12.33 -43.53
CA ARG A 6 -12.43 13.03 -42.31
C ARG A 6 -13.41 14.15 -41.86
N PRO A 7 -13.18 14.77 -40.68
CA PRO A 7 -14.18 15.60 -39.99
C PRO A 7 -14.22 17.06 -40.46
N ILE A 8 -15.36 17.73 -40.22
CA ILE A 8 -15.62 19.13 -40.54
C ILE A 8 -15.22 20.02 -39.35
N TYR A 9 -14.23 20.89 -39.57
CA TYR A 9 -14.00 22.13 -38.81
C TYR A 9 -14.85 23.24 -39.44
N ALA A 10 -15.41 24.13 -38.62
CA ALA A 10 -15.97 25.40 -39.06
C ALA A 10 -15.18 26.55 -38.39
N ASP A 11 -14.75 27.48 -39.22
CA ASP A 11 -13.93 28.65 -38.92
C ASP A 11 -14.65 29.70 -38.07
N SER A 12 -13.89 30.38 -37.19
CA SER A 12 -14.16 31.75 -36.74
C SER A 12 -12.84 32.53 -36.82
N PRO A 13 -12.80 33.72 -37.43
CA PRO A 13 -11.56 34.44 -37.70
C PRO A 13 -11.26 35.41 -36.57
N HIS A 14 -10.15 35.23 -35.87
CA HIS A 14 -9.29 36.27 -35.28
C HIS A 14 -8.09 35.56 -34.63
N ASP A 15 -6.94 36.21 -34.64
CA ASP A 15 -5.65 35.80 -34.05
C ASP A 15 -4.74 34.91 -34.90
N ARG A 16 -4.08 35.55 -35.90
CA ARG A 16 -2.74 35.15 -36.37
C ARG A 16 -1.69 35.87 -35.52
N PRO A 17 -0.69 35.18 -34.93
CA PRO A 17 0.46 35.85 -34.36
C PRO A 17 1.44 36.31 -35.44
N SER A 18 1.84 37.57 -35.36
CA SER A 18 2.90 38.20 -36.16
C SER A 18 4.27 37.62 -35.80
N GLN A 19 5.09 37.41 -36.83
CA GLN A 19 6.54 37.22 -36.69
C GLN A 19 7.15 38.50 -36.11
N ASP A 20 7.48 38.52 -34.81
CA ASP A 20 8.44 39.47 -34.23
C ASP A 20 8.97 39.11 -32.81
N ASP A 21 8.59 37.98 -32.19
CA ASP A 21 9.01 37.65 -30.82
C ASP A 21 10.18 36.63 -30.74
N GLU A 22 11.08 36.63 -31.73
CA GLU A 22 12.27 35.79 -31.74
C GLU A 22 13.55 36.63 -31.56
N LYS A 23 13.61 37.44 -30.49
CA LYS A 23 14.83 38.14 -30.04
C LYS A 23 14.65 38.70 -28.63
N GLY A 24 15.07 37.95 -27.62
CA GLY A 24 15.13 38.48 -26.26
C GLY A 24 15.30 37.46 -25.14
N PHE A 25 16.44 36.76 -25.10
CA PHE A 25 16.98 36.28 -23.81
C PHE A 25 18.48 35.96 -23.92
N LEU A 26 19.28 37.00 -24.12
CA LEU A 26 20.69 37.03 -23.75
C LEU A 26 20.91 38.27 -22.87
N GLU A 27 21.76 38.09 -21.86
CA GLU A 27 22.31 39.07 -20.90
C GLU A 27 21.57 39.27 -19.56
N ARG A 28 22.26 38.88 -18.47
CA ARG A 28 22.12 39.49 -17.13
C ARG A 28 23.44 40.20 -16.76
N PRO A 29 23.40 41.28 -15.95
CA PRO A 29 24.51 42.21 -15.80
C PRO A 29 25.62 41.70 -14.87
N SER A 30 26.84 42.15 -15.15
CA SER A 30 28.05 42.01 -14.32
C SER A 30 27.92 42.78 -13.00
N LEU A 31 28.18 42.11 -11.87
CA LEU A 31 28.44 42.76 -10.58
C LEU A 31 29.95 43.07 -10.47
N THR A 32 30.26 44.28 -10.04
CA THR A 32 31.60 44.87 -9.90
C THR A 32 32.32 44.38 -8.65
N ASP A 33 33.65 44.36 -8.75
CA ASP A 33 34.62 44.08 -7.68
C ASP A 33 34.51 45.10 -6.53
N ASP A 34 33.94 44.70 -5.39
CA ASP A 34 34.37 45.12 -4.04
C ASP A 34 33.41 44.52 -3.01
N GLU A 35 33.71 43.31 -2.53
CA GLU A 35 33.35 42.78 -1.20
C GLU A 35 33.78 41.30 -1.11
N ARG A 36 35.05 41.07 -0.72
CA ARG A 36 35.54 39.78 -0.19
C ARG A 36 36.20 40.04 1.17
N PRO A 37 35.94 39.19 2.17
CA PRO A 37 37.03 38.32 2.66
C PRO A 37 36.49 36.91 2.99
N TYR A 38 37.13 35.80 2.63
CA TYR A 38 38.41 35.32 3.16
C TYR A 38 38.99 34.27 2.20
N LYS A 39 40.31 34.29 2.02
CA LYS A 39 41.09 33.38 1.17
C LYS A 39 41.06 31.93 1.68
N ALA A 40 40.86 30.98 0.76
CA ALA A 40 41.38 29.62 0.91
C ALA A 40 42.60 29.50 -0.03
N GLU A 41 43.80 29.44 0.53
CA GLU A 41 45.03 29.16 -0.22
C GLU A 41 45.07 27.68 -0.62
N SER A 42 45.14 27.42 -1.92
CA SER A 42 45.43 26.10 -2.47
C SER A 42 46.95 25.93 -2.62
N GLU A 43 47.60 25.34 -1.63
CA GLU A 43 48.93 24.77 -1.82
C GLU A 43 48.79 23.35 -2.40
N PHE A 44 49.10 23.19 -3.69
CA PHE A 44 49.38 21.89 -4.28
C PHE A 44 50.90 21.69 -4.38
N PRO A 45 51.51 20.78 -3.61
CA PRO A 45 52.81 20.22 -3.98
C PRO A 45 52.61 19.10 -4.99
N ARG A 46 53.31 19.19 -6.12
CA ARG A 46 53.47 18.09 -7.09
C ARG A 46 54.29 16.96 -6.47
N ASN A 47 53.88 15.72 -6.80
CA ASN A 47 54.62 14.45 -6.75
C ASN A 47 54.98 13.85 -5.38
N THR A 48 54.33 12.72 -5.04
CA THR A 48 54.99 11.50 -4.51
C THR A 48 54.16 10.25 -4.82
N PRO A 49 54.79 9.08 -5.09
CA PRO A 49 54.08 7.83 -5.41
C PRO A 49 53.89 6.92 -4.18
N TYR A 50 52.74 6.20 -4.14
CA TYR A 50 52.37 5.10 -3.22
C TYR A 50 52.24 5.39 -1.71
N GLY A 51 51.02 5.27 -1.15
CA GLY A 51 50.80 5.15 0.30
C GLY A 51 49.33 5.29 0.78
N GLN A 52 48.65 4.16 0.97
CA GLN A 52 47.43 3.83 1.78
C GLN A 52 46.33 4.90 2.07
N PRO A 53 45.02 4.56 1.89
CA PRO A 53 43.93 5.42 2.34
C PRO A 53 43.69 5.31 3.87
N ARG A 54 43.86 6.43 4.60
CA ARG A 54 43.39 6.60 5.99
C ARG A 54 41.85 6.64 6.01
N ARG A 55 41.23 5.66 6.66
CA ARG A 55 39.80 5.70 7.06
C ARG A 55 39.62 6.64 8.26
N SER A 56 39.04 7.82 8.07
CA SER A 56 38.44 8.62 9.15
C SER A 56 36.99 8.19 9.36
N ALA A 57 36.79 7.13 10.15
CA ALA A 57 35.47 6.78 10.66
C ALA A 57 35.15 7.68 11.86
N VAL A 58 34.29 8.68 11.67
CA VAL A 58 33.62 9.36 12.78
C VAL A 58 32.72 8.32 13.45
N ARG A 59 33.16 7.77 14.58
CA ARG A 59 32.33 6.88 15.41
C ARG A 59 31.26 7.74 16.08
N TYR A 60 30.00 7.54 15.71
CA TYR A 60 28.86 8.03 16.48
C TYR A 60 28.88 7.33 17.85
N ALA A 61 29.17 8.06 18.92
CA ALA A 61 29.03 7.53 20.27
C ALA A 61 27.53 7.34 20.57
N PRO A 62 27.10 6.20 21.14
CA PRO A 62 25.72 6.04 21.58
C PRO A 62 25.41 7.05 22.68
N SER A 63 24.26 7.72 22.59
CA SER A 63 23.76 8.62 23.63
C SER A 63 23.54 7.85 24.95
N PRO A 64 23.80 8.45 26.13
CA PRO A 64 23.70 7.77 27.43
C PRO A 64 22.25 7.63 27.93
N HIS A 65 21.26 7.66 27.04
CA HIS A 65 19.89 7.40 27.45
C HIS A 65 19.80 5.94 27.87
N PRO A 66 19.44 5.63 29.14
CA PRO A 66 19.23 4.25 29.53
C PRO A 66 18.15 3.70 28.61
N ASP A 67 18.48 2.63 27.87
CA ASP A 67 17.50 1.83 27.17
C ASP A 67 16.38 1.54 28.18
N TYR A 68 15.22 2.17 28.00
CA TYR A 68 14.02 1.87 28.78
C TYR A 68 13.54 0.49 28.34
N VAL A 69 14.30 -0.54 28.72
CA VAL A 69 13.90 -1.93 28.64
C VAL A 69 12.76 -2.05 29.64
N VAL A 70 11.54 -1.85 29.15
CA VAL A 70 10.35 -2.24 29.89
C VAL A 70 10.34 -3.76 29.91
N THR A 71 11.03 -4.24 30.94
CA THR A 71 11.03 -5.61 31.38
C THR A 71 9.58 -6.01 31.68
N GLU A 72 9.26 -7.28 31.45
CA GLU A 72 8.00 -7.94 31.84
C GLU A 72 7.54 -7.61 33.27
N LYS A 73 8.44 -7.12 34.12
CA LYS A 73 8.25 -6.77 35.52
C LYS A 73 7.91 -5.29 35.78
N SER A 74 7.33 -4.57 34.81
CA SER A 74 6.83 -3.21 35.09
C SER A 74 5.63 -3.27 36.05
N PRO A 75 5.64 -2.51 37.17
CA PRO A 75 4.50 -2.47 38.09
C PRO A 75 3.26 -1.81 37.45
N LEU A 76 3.44 -1.06 36.37
CA LEU A 76 2.38 -0.35 35.68
C LEU A 76 1.58 -1.30 34.78
N TRP A 77 0.26 -1.35 34.97
CA TRP A 77 -0.63 -2.22 34.19
C TRP A 77 -0.54 -1.95 32.67
N TRP A 78 -0.47 -0.68 32.27
CA TRP A 78 -0.36 -0.28 30.87
C TRP A 78 0.94 -0.75 30.22
N SER A 79 2.04 -0.77 30.98
CA SER A 79 3.34 -1.29 30.50
C SER A 79 3.30 -2.80 30.22
N ARG A 80 2.50 -3.56 30.99
CA ARG A 80 2.29 -4.99 30.73
C ARG A 80 1.41 -5.19 29.50
N VAL A 81 0.29 -4.48 29.40
CA VAL A 81 -0.61 -4.54 28.25
C VAL A 81 0.12 -4.20 26.94
N ARG A 82 0.86 -3.07 26.91
CA ARG A 82 1.60 -2.68 25.71
C ARG A 82 2.67 -3.69 25.32
N HIS A 83 3.26 -4.39 26.29
CA HIS A 83 4.29 -5.40 26.04
C HIS A 83 3.68 -6.70 25.49
N SER A 84 2.57 -7.15 26.06
CA SER A 84 1.86 -8.36 25.62
C SER A 84 1.16 -8.18 24.27
N LEU A 85 0.70 -6.97 23.95
CA LEU A 85 -0.04 -6.65 22.73
C LEU A 85 0.79 -5.92 21.67
N ARG A 86 2.13 -5.96 21.75
CA ARG A 86 3.00 -5.29 20.76
C ARG A 86 2.72 -5.73 19.33
N GLU A 87 2.63 -7.04 19.10
CA GLU A 87 2.40 -7.57 17.75
C GLU A 87 0.99 -7.22 17.23
N PRO A 88 -0.12 -7.43 18.00
CA PRO A 88 -1.44 -6.96 17.59
C PRO A 88 -1.50 -5.46 17.30
N PHE A 89 -0.89 -4.61 18.13
CA PHE A 89 -0.85 -3.17 17.85
C PHE A 89 -0.03 -2.86 16.59
N SER A 90 1.05 -3.60 16.34
CA SER A 90 1.86 -3.45 15.12
C SER A 90 1.03 -3.78 13.86
N GLU A 91 0.24 -4.85 13.89
CA GLU A 91 -0.69 -5.21 12.81
C GLU A 91 -1.82 -4.20 12.65
N PHE A 92 -2.41 -3.74 13.75
CA PHE A 92 -3.45 -2.70 13.75
C PHE A 92 -2.95 -1.43 13.06
N PHE A 93 -1.80 -0.88 13.48
CA PHE A 93 -1.28 0.35 12.93
C PHE A 93 -0.73 0.17 11.51
N GLY A 94 -0.19 -1.01 11.17
CA GLY A 94 0.21 -1.33 9.81
C GLY A 94 -0.96 -1.28 8.82
N VAL A 95 -2.08 -1.93 9.16
CA VAL A 95 -3.30 -1.90 8.34
C VAL A 95 -3.98 -0.54 8.39
N PHE A 96 -3.96 0.14 9.54
CA PHE A 96 -4.49 1.50 9.65
C PHE A 96 -3.81 2.43 8.63
N ILE A 97 -2.48 2.43 8.55
CA ILE A 97 -1.74 3.24 7.57
C ILE A 97 -2.00 2.79 6.13
N LEU A 98 -2.03 1.48 5.89
CA LEU A 98 -2.34 0.92 4.57
C LEU A 98 -3.67 1.44 4.03
N VAL A 99 -4.73 1.39 4.86
CA VAL A 99 -6.09 1.82 4.48
C VAL A 99 -6.20 3.34 4.45
N LEU A 100 -5.56 4.07 5.37
CA LEU A 100 -5.58 5.53 5.40
C LEU A 100 -5.05 6.13 4.09
N PHE A 101 -3.93 5.62 3.58
CA PHE A 101 -3.36 6.09 2.30
C PHE A 101 -4.19 5.63 1.10
N GLY A 102 -4.62 4.36 1.09
CA GLY A 102 -5.40 3.79 0.01
C GLY A 102 -6.76 4.47 -0.18
N ASP A 103 -7.59 4.46 0.86
CA ASP A 103 -8.93 5.09 0.84
C ASP A 103 -8.82 6.60 0.67
N GLY A 104 -7.78 7.24 1.25
CA GLY A 104 -7.52 8.68 1.06
C GLY A 104 -7.24 9.05 -0.39
N ALA A 105 -6.47 8.22 -1.11
CA ALA A 105 -6.22 8.43 -2.54
C ALA A 105 -7.52 8.25 -3.36
N ILE A 106 -8.32 7.23 -3.07
CA ILE A 106 -9.61 7.02 -3.75
C ILE A 106 -10.57 8.18 -3.45
N ALA A 107 -10.68 8.62 -2.19
CA ALA A 107 -11.53 9.73 -1.79
C ALA A 107 -11.18 11.01 -2.56
N GLN A 108 -9.89 11.31 -2.66
CA GLN A 108 -9.42 12.49 -3.38
C GLN A 108 -9.79 12.45 -4.87
N VAL A 109 -9.58 11.31 -5.53
CA VAL A 109 -9.89 11.14 -6.96
C VAL A 109 -11.41 11.18 -7.20
N VAL A 110 -12.19 10.40 -6.46
CA VAL A 110 -13.65 10.30 -6.63
C VAL A 110 -14.33 11.63 -6.33
N LEU A 111 -14.09 12.19 -5.14
CA LEU A 111 -14.83 13.37 -4.66
C LEU A 111 -14.44 14.65 -5.42
N SER A 112 -13.25 14.68 -6.04
CA SER A 112 -12.83 15.77 -6.92
C SER A 112 -13.24 15.59 -8.38
N ARG A 113 -13.98 14.52 -8.72
CA ARG A 113 -14.33 14.15 -10.10
C ARG A 113 -13.09 14.04 -11.01
N ASN A 114 -12.04 13.39 -10.51
CA ASN A 114 -10.74 13.21 -11.18
C ASN A 114 -9.95 14.50 -11.45
N THR A 115 -10.28 15.63 -10.81
CA THR A 115 -9.49 16.87 -10.96
C THR A 115 -8.26 16.90 -10.05
N ARG A 116 -8.22 16.04 -9.02
CA ARG A 116 -7.10 15.89 -8.07
C ARG A 116 -6.56 14.45 -8.07
N GLY A 117 -6.29 13.93 -9.26
CA GLY A 117 -5.70 12.61 -9.49
C GLY A 117 -6.58 11.71 -10.34
N ASP A 118 -6.07 10.52 -10.61
CA ASP A 118 -6.63 9.50 -11.50
C ASP A 118 -6.40 8.09 -10.93
N TRP A 119 -6.70 7.06 -11.72
CA TRP A 119 -6.45 5.67 -11.34
C TRP A 119 -4.99 5.43 -10.92
N GLN A 120 -4.04 6.09 -11.59
CA GLN A 120 -2.64 5.86 -11.28
C GLN A 120 -2.25 6.48 -9.94
N SER A 121 -2.85 7.63 -9.61
CA SER A 121 -2.73 8.24 -8.29
C SER A 121 -3.26 7.33 -7.18
N ILE A 122 -4.35 6.57 -7.44
CA ILE A 122 -4.88 5.55 -6.52
C ILE A 122 -3.86 4.42 -6.31
N CYS A 123 -3.26 3.91 -7.37
CA CYS A 123 -2.26 2.84 -7.28
C CYS A 123 -1.01 3.29 -6.50
N TRP A 124 -0.55 4.54 -6.69
CA TRP A 124 0.50 5.14 -5.87
C TRP A 124 0.10 5.19 -4.38
N GLY A 125 -1.12 5.61 -4.08
CA GLY A 125 -1.65 5.64 -2.72
C GLY A 125 -1.61 4.28 -2.03
N TRP A 126 -2.11 3.23 -2.69
CA TRP A 126 -2.09 1.86 -2.16
C TRP A 126 -0.68 1.31 -1.99
N GLY A 127 0.21 1.53 -2.97
CA GLY A 127 1.61 1.14 -2.86
C GLY A 127 2.30 1.81 -1.68
N LEU A 128 2.13 3.14 -1.51
CA LEU A 128 2.72 3.90 -0.40
C LEU A 128 2.16 3.42 0.95
N GLY A 129 0.85 3.20 1.02
CA GLY A 129 0.19 2.66 2.20
C GLY A 129 0.78 1.32 2.64
N VAL A 130 1.03 0.41 1.70
CA VAL A 130 1.66 -0.88 1.97
C VAL A 130 3.09 -0.72 2.45
N MET A 131 3.90 0.09 1.78
CA MET A 131 5.30 0.31 2.17
C MET A 131 5.42 0.87 3.59
N ILE A 132 4.68 1.93 3.90
CA ILE A 132 4.73 2.56 5.22
C ILE A 132 4.08 1.63 6.25
N GLY A 133 2.98 0.96 5.88
CA GLY A 133 2.35 -0.08 6.70
C GLY A 133 3.33 -1.15 7.12
N VAL A 134 4.14 -1.68 6.19
CA VAL A 134 5.18 -2.68 6.46
C VAL A 134 6.25 -2.15 7.41
N TYR A 135 6.65 -0.88 7.31
CA TYR A 135 7.58 -0.28 8.28
C TYR A 135 6.95 -0.19 9.68
N VAL A 136 5.68 0.22 9.76
CA VAL A 136 4.94 0.39 11.03
C VAL A 136 4.66 -0.97 11.70
N SER A 137 4.39 -2.01 10.92
CA SER A 137 4.11 -3.36 11.40
C SER A 137 5.35 -4.22 11.63
N GLY A 138 6.56 -3.66 11.60
CA GLY A 138 7.79 -4.44 11.65
C GLY A 138 7.93 -5.35 12.88
N ILE A 139 7.29 -5.00 14.01
CA ILE A 139 7.34 -5.80 15.25
C ILE A 139 6.61 -7.14 15.08
N SER A 140 5.51 -7.17 14.31
CA SER A 140 4.71 -8.39 14.13
C SER A 140 5.20 -9.30 12.99
N GLY A 141 6.18 -8.85 12.20
CA GLY A 141 6.59 -9.48 10.95
C GLY A 141 5.88 -8.93 9.71
N SER A 142 5.03 -7.90 9.87
CA SER A 142 4.37 -7.18 8.79
C SER A 142 3.48 -8.02 7.88
N ASN A 143 2.57 -8.80 8.47
CA ASN A 143 1.61 -9.55 7.66
C ASN A 143 0.57 -8.62 7.04
N ILE A 144 0.00 -7.71 7.84
CA ILE A 144 -0.97 -6.66 7.48
C ILE A 144 -2.12 -7.11 6.56
N ASN A 145 -2.38 -8.42 6.53
CA ASN A 145 -3.33 -9.10 5.66
C ASN A 145 -3.65 -10.48 6.27
N PRO A 146 -4.94 -10.80 6.54
CA PRO A 146 -5.32 -12.11 7.07
C PRO A 146 -4.91 -13.28 6.17
N ALA A 147 -4.95 -13.11 4.84
CA ALA A 147 -4.57 -14.14 3.88
C ALA A 147 -3.06 -14.43 3.91
N VAL A 148 -2.23 -13.40 4.02
CA VAL A 148 -0.77 -13.54 4.23
C VAL A 148 -0.48 -14.21 5.58
N THR A 149 -1.22 -13.82 6.62
CA THR A 149 -1.10 -14.40 7.97
C THR A 149 -1.39 -15.91 7.96
N LEU A 150 -2.49 -16.33 7.31
CA LEU A 150 -2.81 -17.75 7.15
C LEU A 150 -1.72 -18.47 6.36
N THR A 151 -1.29 -17.88 5.25
CA THR A 151 -0.27 -18.49 4.38
C THR A 151 1.05 -18.70 5.13
N ASN A 152 1.46 -17.75 5.96
CA ASN A 152 2.65 -17.89 6.83
C ASN A 152 2.46 -18.94 7.93
N CYS A 153 1.24 -19.17 8.41
CA CYS A 153 0.97 -20.30 9.31
C CYS A 153 1.18 -21.66 8.62
N VAL A 154 0.81 -21.78 7.35
CA VAL A 154 0.98 -23.01 6.55
C VAL A 154 2.44 -23.20 6.12
N PHE A 155 3.07 -22.17 5.54
CA PHE A 155 4.33 -22.31 4.81
C PHE A 155 5.58 -21.82 5.57
N ARG A 156 5.42 -20.98 6.59
CA ARG A 156 6.55 -20.34 7.31
C ARG A 156 6.52 -20.56 8.81
N LYS A 157 5.75 -21.56 9.28
CA LYS A 157 5.65 -21.98 10.68
C LYS A 157 5.25 -20.86 11.65
N GLN A 158 4.50 -19.86 11.16
CA GLN A 158 3.93 -18.86 12.04
C GLN A 158 2.92 -19.52 12.98
N ALA A 159 2.98 -19.21 14.27
CA ALA A 159 2.10 -19.83 15.25
C ALA A 159 0.62 -19.58 14.92
N TRP A 160 -0.17 -20.65 14.79
CA TRP A 160 -1.59 -20.60 14.44
C TRP A 160 -2.43 -19.75 15.38
N ARG A 161 -2.04 -19.61 16.65
CA ARG A 161 -2.70 -18.72 17.62
C ARG A 161 -2.64 -17.24 17.23
N LYS A 162 -1.64 -16.84 16.41
CA LYS A 162 -1.52 -15.47 15.90
C LYS A 162 -2.58 -15.15 14.85
N LEU A 163 -3.05 -16.13 14.08
CA LEU A 163 -4.01 -15.90 12.99
C LEU A 163 -5.28 -15.15 13.44
N PRO A 164 -6.07 -15.63 14.42
CA PRO A 164 -7.27 -14.92 14.84
C PRO A 164 -6.97 -13.57 15.50
N VAL A 165 -5.85 -13.45 16.22
CA VAL A 165 -5.47 -12.22 16.93
C VAL A 165 -5.04 -11.14 15.93
N TYR A 166 -4.21 -11.50 14.95
CA TYR A 166 -3.78 -10.60 13.89
C TYR A 166 -4.97 -10.21 13.01
N ALA A 167 -5.83 -11.16 12.61
CA ALA A 167 -7.01 -10.85 11.82
C ALA A 167 -7.93 -9.83 12.52
N ALA A 168 -8.18 -10.00 13.83
CA ALA A 168 -8.95 -9.03 14.60
C ALA A 168 -8.29 -7.65 14.64
N ALA A 169 -6.98 -7.59 14.90
CA ALA A 169 -6.23 -6.34 14.92
C ALA A 169 -6.22 -5.63 13.56
N GLN A 170 -6.00 -6.38 12.47
CA GLN A 170 -6.00 -5.90 11.09
C GLN A 170 -7.38 -5.33 10.72
N ILE A 171 -8.47 -6.05 11.00
CA ILE A 171 -9.84 -5.60 10.73
C ILE A 171 -10.16 -4.31 11.51
N LEU A 172 -9.79 -4.25 12.80
CA LEU A 172 -9.99 -3.05 13.62
C LEU A 172 -9.16 -1.86 13.10
N GLY A 173 -7.94 -2.10 12.63
CA GLY A 173 -7.09 -1.08 12.01
C GLY A 173 -7.75 -0.50 10.76
N ALA A 174 -8.22 -1.37 9.87
CA ALA A 174 -8.90 -0.97 8.63
C ALA A 174 -10.22 -0.24 8.91
N PHE A 175 -11.04 -0.77 9.82
CA PHE A 175 -12.29 -0.15 10.26
C PHE A 175 -12.06 1.27 10.81
N THR A 176 -11.05 1.44 11.65
CA THR A 176 -10.73 2.75 12.26
C THR A 176 -10.20 3.73 11.21
N ALA A 177 -9.33 3.29 10.30
CA ALA A 177 -8.80 4.12 9.22
C ALA A 177 -9.92 4.63 8.29
N ALA A 178 -10.86 3.77 7.90
CA ALA A 178 -12.02 4.17 7.11
C ALA A 178 -12.86 5.25 7.83
N GLY A 179 -13.04 5.13 9.15
CA GLY A 179 -13.73 6.15 9.95
C GLY A 179 -12.99 7.50 9.94
N VAL A 180 -11.65 7.48 10.01
CA VAL A 180 -10.81 8.68 9.92
C VAL A 180 -10.91 9.32 8.52
N ILE A 181 -10.84 8.53 7.45
CA ILE A 181 -11.01 9.03 6.08
C ILE A 181 -12.41 9.61 5.87
N TYR A 182 -13.45 8.94 6.35
CA TYR A 182 -14.81 9.46 6.31
C TYR A 182 -14.91 10.79 7.06
N ALA A 183 -14.37 10.90 8.27
CA ALA A 183 -14.38 12.13 9.04
C ALA A 183 -13.65 13.27 8.30
N ASN A 184 -12.49 12.98 7.71
CA ASN A 184 -11.70 13.94 6.94
C ASN A 184 -12.44 14.44 5.68
N TYR A 185 -13.15 13.54 4.98
CA TYR A 185 -13.84 13.85 3.72
C TYR A 185 -15.35 14.10 3.85
N LYS A 186 -15.90 14.15 5.07
CA LYS A 186 -17.35 14.22 5.31
C LYS A 186 -18.02 15.34 4.51
N SER A 187 -17.47 16.54 4.53
CA SER A 187 -18.02 17.70 3.80
C SER A 187 -18.01 17.50 2.29
N ALA A 188 -16.95 16.87 1.76
CA ALA A 188 -16.85 16.57 0.33
C ALA A 188 -17.81 15.44 -0.08
N ILE A 189 -18.00 14.43 0.78
CA ILE A 189 -19.02 13.37 0.58
C ILE A 189 -20.42 13.97 0.57
N ASP A 190 -20.74 14.83 1.55
CA ASP A 190 -22.04 15.51 1.62
C ASP A 190 -22.31 16.33 0.34
N ALA A 191 -21.30 17.06 -0.15
CA ALA A 191 -21.42 17.81 -1.40
C ALA A 191 -21.55 16.91 -2.65
N PHE A 192 -20.82 15.80 -2.69
CA PHE A 192 -20.79 14.87 -3.83
C PHE A 192 -22.09 14.07 -3.97
N GLU A 193 -22.67 13.63 -2.84
CA GLU A 193 -23.89 12.82 -2.81
C GLU A 193 -25.18 13.65 -2.80
N GLY A 194 -25.08 14.98 -2.71
CA GLY A 194 -26.22 15.89 -2.82
C GLY A 194 -26.86 16.30 -1.49
N GLY A 195 -26.18 16.07 -0.37
CA GLY A 195 -26.56 16.65 0.92
C GLY A 195 -26.07 15.87 2.14
N PRO A 196 -26.22 16.46 3.34
CA PRO A 196 -25.89 15.79 4.60
C PRO A 196 -26.68 14.49 4.79
N GLY A 197 -25.98 13.42 5.18
CA GLY A 197 -26.60 12.13 5.54
C GLY A 197 -27.01 11.25 4.35
N VAL A 198 -26.81 11.70 3.11
CA VAL A 198 -26.98 10.86 1.92
C VAL A 198 -25.75 9.97 1.77
N ARG A 199 -25.91 8.65 1.93
CA ARG A 199 -24.82 7.66 1.88
C ARG A 199 -25.21 6.51 0.97
N THR A 200 -24.64 6.49 -0.24
CA THR A 200 -25.09 5.60 -1.31
C THR A 200 -24.01 4.62 -1.77
N VAL A 201 -24.47 3.48 -2.28
CA VAL A 201 -23.65 2.32 -2.62
C VAL A 201 -23.57 2.16 -4.14
N PRO A 202 -22.40 1.81 -4.73
CA PRO A 202 -22.27 1.56 -6.16
C PRO A 202 -23.35 0.63 -6.70
N GLY A 203 -23.90 0.97 -7.87
CA GLY A 203 -25.04 0.27 -8.48
C GLY A 203 -26.43 0.79 -8.05
N TYR A 204 -26.50 1.65 -7.02
CA TYR A 204 -27.77 2.24 -6.54
C TYR A 204 -27.86 3.75 -6.71
N SER A 205 -26.75 4.43 -7.03
CA SER A 205 -26.67 5.87 -7.25
C SER A 205 -25.49 6.18 -8.19
N PRO A 206 -25.63 7.16 -9.11
CA PRO A 206 -24.53 7.59 -9.98
C PRO A 206 -23.42 8.33 -9.22
N ASN A 207 -23.71 8.88 -8.04
CA ASN A 207 -22.75 9.56 -7.17
C ASN A 207 -22.41 8.72 -5.92
N ALA A 208 -22.44 7.40 -6.02
CA ALA A 208 -22.17 6.54 -4.87
C ALA A 208 -20.74 6.66 -4.34
N THR A 209 -20.60 6.80 -3.02
CA THR A 209 -19.29 6.97 -2.36
C THR A 209 -18.83 5.76 -1.56
N ALA A 210 -19.66 4.73 -1.36
CA ALA A 210 -19.23 3.54 -0.61
C ALA A 210 -18.00 2.83 -1.24
N GLY A 211 -17.81 3.00 -2.55
CA GLY A 211 -16.65 2.50 -3.30
C GLY A 211 -15.31 3.18 -2.97
N ILE A 212 -15.33 4.26 -2.17
CA ILE A 212 -14.12 4.85 -1.60
C ILE A 212 -13.48 3.90 -0.58
N PHE A 213 -14.31 3.18 0.16
CA PHE A 213 -13.90 2.45 1.37
C PHE A 213 -13.74 0.94 1.10
N ALA A 214 -14.70 0.34 0.40
CA ALA A 214 -14.72 -1.09 0.10
C ALA A 214 -14.82 -1.33 -1.40
N THR A 215 -14.41 -2.51 -1.87
CA THR A 215 -14.41 -2.81 -3.29
C THR A 215 -15.79 -3.25 -3.78
N TYR A 216 -16.09 -2.88 -5.02
CA TYR A 216 -17.28 -3.27 -5.76
C TYR A 216 -16.84 -3.56 -7.21
N PRO A 217 -17.27 -4.66 -7.81
CA PRO A 217 -16.81 -5.08 -9.12
C PRO A 217 -17.46 -4.24 -10.22
N GLN A 218 -16.82 -4.18 -11.38
CA GLN A 218 -17.39 -3.54 -12.55
C GLN A 218 -18.68 -4.24 -13.00
N PRO A 219 -19.67 -3.51 -13.57
CA PRO A 219 -20.95 -4.08 -13.97
C PRO A 219 -20.88 -5.20 -15.02
N PHE A 220 -19.79 -5.27 -15.79
CA PHE A 220 -19.58 -6.30 -16.82
C PHE A 220 -19.00 -7.61 -16.26
N MET A 221 -18.59 -7.63 -15.00
CA MET A 221 -17.93 -8.81 -14.42
C MET A 221 -18.94 -9.93 -14.17
N SER A 222 -18.55 -11.15 -14.53
CA SER A 222 -19.23 -12.36 -14.07
C SER A 222 -18.72 -12.76 -12.68
N ARG A 223 -19.52 -13.50 -11.92
CA ARG A 223 -19.12 -14.05 -10.61
C ARG A 223 -17.80 -14.83 -10.64
N THR A 224 -17.61 -15.62 -11.69
CA THR A 224 -16.38 -16.40 -11.89
C THR A 224 -15.20 -15.47 -12.17
N GLY A 225 -15.41 -14.42 -12.97
CA GLY A 225 -14.40 -13.40 -13.24
C GLY A 225 -14.02 -12.61 -11.98
N GLU A 226 -15.01 -12.19 -11.18
CA GLU A 226 -14.80 -11.52 -9.89
C GLU A 226 -13.87 -12.33 -8.98
N PHE A 227 -14.18 -13.61 -8.83
CA PHE A 227 -13.39 -14.52 -8.00
C PHE A 227 -11.99 -14.75 -8.57
N PHE A 228 -11.87 -14.99 -9.88
CA PHE A 228 -10.59 -15.22 -10.54
C PHE A 228 -9.66 -14.02 -10.46
N SER A 229 -10.20 -12.81 -10.63
CA SER A 229 -9.47 -11.54 -10.54
C SER A 229 -8.82 -11.36 -9.16
N GLU A 230 -9.60 -11.54 -8.08
CA GLU A 230 -9.11 -11.46 -6.70
C GLU A 230 -8.12 -12.60 -6.36
N PHE A 231 -8.41 -13.81 -6.81
CA PHE A 231 -7.52 -14.97 -6.66
C PHE A 231 -6.15 -14.72 -7.33
N LEU A 232 -6.16 -14.27 -8.58
CA LEU A 232 -4.95 -14.02 -9.38
C LEU A 232 -4.09 -12.94 -8.73
N CYS A 233 -4.69 -11.80 -8.36
CA CYS A 233 -3.96 -10.71 -7.73
C CYS A 233 -3.35 -11.11 -6.39
N ALA A 234 -4.09 -11.87 -5.57
CA ALA A 234 -3.58 -12.38 -4.28
C ALA A 234 -2.49 -13.45 -4.45
N ALA A 235 -2.56 -14.29 -5.50
CA ALA A 235 -1.51 -15.24 -5.84
C ALA A 235 -0.22 -14.54 -6.26
N ILE A 236 -0.31 -13.52 -7.14
CA ILE A 236 0.83 -12.70 -7.54
C ILE A 236 1.44 -12.01 -6.31
N LEU A 237 0.60 -11.38 -5.47
CA LEU A 237 1.06 -10.71 -4.25
C LEU A 237 1.90 -11.67 -3.38
N MET A 238 1.35 -12.84 -3.06
CA MET A 238 2.01 -13.76 -2.14
C MET A 238 3.26 -14.41 -2.73
N PHE A 239 3.21 -14.77 -4.01
CA PHE A 239 4.38 -15.28 -4.74
C PHE A 239 5.52 -14.25 -4.70
N CYS A 240 5.23 -12.98 -5.00
CA CYS A 240 6.22 -11.91 -4.94
C CYS A 240 6.72 -11.66 -3.51
N ILE A 241 5.86 -11.68 -2.49
CA ILE A 241 6.29 -11.56 -1.08
C ILE A 241 7.37 -12.61 -0.76
N TYR A 242 7.14 -13.88 -1.11
CA TYR A 242 8.11 -14.94 -0.85
C TYR A 242 9.38 -14.80 -1.68
N MET A 243 9.27 -14.45 -2.97
CA MET A 243 10.45 -14.19 -3.80
C MET A 243 11.33 -13.05 -3.27
N LEU A 244 10.70 -11.99 -2.74
CA LEU A 244 11.41 -10.84 -2.16
C LEU A 244 11.99 -11.14 -0.77
N GLN A 245 11.45 -12.11 -0.05
CA GLN A 245 11.96 -12.55 1.24
C GLN A 245 12.99 -13.67 1.14
N ASP A 246 13.05 -14.38 0.03
CA ASP A 246 13.96 -15.51 -0.16
C ASP A 246 15.42 -15.04 -0.29
N THR A 247 16.20 -15.31 0.75
CA THR A 247 17.64 -15.00 0.83
C THR A 247 18.52 -16.01 0.08
N LYS A 248 17.95 -17.12 -0.40
CA LYS A 248 18.62 -18.06 -1.32
C LYS A 248 18.42 -17.68 -2.78
N ASN A 249 17.50 -16.75 -3.06
CA ASN A 249 17.41 -16.03 -4.32
C ASN A 249 18.05 -14.62 -4.16
N MET A 250 17.77 -13.69 -5.07
CA MET A 250 18.21 -12.30 -4.97
C MET A 250 17.75 -11.62 -3.67
N GLY A 251 16.46 -11.77 -3.33
CA GLY A 251 15.83 -11.15 -2.16
C GLY A 251 15.90 -9.62 -2.16
N ALA A 252 15.02 -8.97 -1.39
CA ALA A 252 14.99 -7.51 -1.27
C ALA A 252 15.76 -7.00 -0.04
N GLY A 253 16.01 -7.85 0.96
CA GLY A 253 16.68 -7.47 2.20
C GLY A 253 16.01 -6.25 2.85
N LYS A 254 16.80 -5.20 3.13
CA LYS A 254 16.31 -3.94 3.74
C LYS A 254 15.38 -3.15 2.82
N LEU A 255 15.41 -3.40 1.50
CA LEU A 255 14.54 -2.76 0.53
C LEU A 255 13.18 -3.46 0.40
N LEU A 256 12.91 -4.51 1.19
CA LEU A 256 11.64 -5.23 1.15
C LEU A 256 10.41 -4.30 1.18
N PRO A 257 10.30 -3.28 2.05
CA PRO A 257 9.14 -2.39 2.04
C PRO A 257 8.99 -1.60 0.71
N LEU A 258 10.10 -1.15 0.12
CA LEU A 258 10.10 -0.46 -1.17
C LEU A 258 9.79 -1.41 -2.34
N ALA A 259 10.22 -2.67 -2.26
CA ALA A 259 9.85 -3.65 -3.27
C ALA A 259 8.34 -3.97 -3.20
N LEU A 260 7.78 -4.08 -2.00
CA LEU A 260 6.34 -4.29 -1.80
C LEU A 260 5.48 -3.10 -2.26
N PHE A 261 6.02 -1.87 -2.18
CA PHE A 261 5.42 -0.70 -2.85
C PHE A 261 5.16 -1.01 -4.33
N PHE A 262 6.20 -1.42 -5.07
CA PHE A 262 6.10 -1.66 -6.50
C PHE A 262 5.25 -2.88 -6.85
N VAL A 263 5.23 -3.91 -6.00
CA VAL A 263 4.35 -5.07 -6.19
C VAL A 263 2.88 -4.64 -6.13
N VAL A 264 2.47 -3.92 -5.08
CA VAL A 264 1.06 -3.51 -4.95
C VAL A 264 0.68 -2.45 -5.96
N PHE A 265 1.57 -1.49 -6.23
CA PHE A 265 1.40 -0.54 -7.32
C PHE A 265 1.17 -1.25 -8.66
N GLY A 266 2.01 -2.23 -8.99
CA GLY A 266 1.90 -3.01 -10.23
C GLY A 266 0.61 -3.82 -10.30
N ILE A 267 0.18 -4.44 -9.20
CA ILE A 267 -1.10 -5.16 -9.14
C ILE A 267 -2.26 -4.20 -9.42
N GLY A 268 -2.31 -3.04 -8.77
CA GLY A 268 -3.36 -2.04 -8.99
C GLY A 268 -3.35 -1.49 -10.42
N ALA A 269 -2.17 -1.16 -10.96
CA ALA A 269 -2.02 -0.58 -12.28
C ALA A 269 -2.38 -1.57 -13.41
N CYS A 270 -2.10 -2.86 -13.23
CA CYS A 270 -2.29 -3.88 -14.28
C CYS A 270 -3.61 -4.64 -14.17
N PHE A 271 -4.13 -4.89 -12.96
CA PHE A 271 -5.26 -5.81 -12.75
C PHE A 271 -6.42 -5.18 -11.97
N GLY A 272 -6.29 -3.93 -11.53
CA GLY A 272 -7.20 -3.38 -10.55
C GLY A 272 -8.54 -2.85 -11.08
N TRP A 273 -8.72 -2.68 -12.40
CA TRP A 273 -9.95 -2.11 -12.96
C TRP A 273 -11.20 -2.96 -12.69
N GLU A 274 -11.06 -4.29 -12.76
CA GLU A 274 -12.18 -5.24 -12.71
C GLU A 274 -12.88 -5.27 -11.34
N THR A 275 -12.08 -5.34 -10.28
CA THR A 275 -12.55 -5.63 -8.91
C THR A 275 -12.00 -4.67 -7.85
N GLY A 276 -11.06 -3.80 -8.20
CA GLY A 276 -10.40 -2.91 -7.23
C GLY A 276 -9.31 -3.58 -6.41
N PHE A 277 -8.84 -4.77 -6.83
CA PHE A 277 -7.70 -5.50 -6.24
C PHE A 277 -7.74 -5.55 -4.72
N ALA A 278 -8.84 -6.05 -4.15
CA ALA A 278 -9.02 -6.07 -2.71
C ALA A 278 -7.89 -6.84 -2.01
N ILE A 279 -7.59 -8.06 -2.48
CA ILE A 279 -6.46 -8.96 -2.12
C ILE A 279 -6.18 -9.16 -0.62
N ASN A 280 -7.01 -8.58 0.25
CA ASN A 280 -6.84 -8.47 1.68
C ASN A 280 -8.22 -8.30 2.32
N MET A 281 -8.65 -9.34 3.03
CA MET A 281 -9.97 -9.36 3.66
C MET A 281 -10.15 -8.23 4.68
N ALA A 282 -9.12 -7.85 5.44
CA ALA A 282 -9.24 -6.76 6.42
C ALA A 282 -9.44 -5.39 5.74
N ARG A 283 -8.73 -5.16 4.62
CA ARG A 283 -8.83 -3.92 3.80
C ARG A 283 -10.19 -3.75 3.15
N ASP A 284 -10.96 -4.82 2.94
CA ASP A 284 -12.32 -4.73 2.41
C ASP A 284 -13.38 -4.77 3.53
N PHE A 285 -13.33 -5.81 4.37
CA PHE A 285 -14.35 -6.04 5.39
C PHE A 285 -14.40 -4.95 6.45
N GLY A 286 -13.25 -4.47 6.94
CA GLY A 286 -13.19 -3.41 7.95
C GLY A 286 -13.88 -2.12 7.49
N PRO A 287 -13.48 -1.55 6.33
CA PRO A 287 -14.11 -0.36 5.77
C PRO A 287 -15.57 -0.58 5.35
N ARG A 288 -15.94 -1.78 4.87
CA ARG A 288 -17.33 -2.16 4.57
C ARG A 288 -18.20 -2.16 5.83
N LEU A 289 -17.69 -2.69 6.93
CA LEU A 289 -18.37 -2.64 8.23
C LEU A 289 -18.49 -1.21 8.74
N MET A 290 -17.46 -0.38 8.57
CA MET A 290 -17.51 1.03 8.93
C MET A 290 -18.60 1.77 8.12
N THR A 291 -18.64 1.60 6.81
CA THR A 291 -19.69 2.23 5.97
C THR A 291 -21.09 1.77 6.36
N TYR A 292 -21.28 0.48 6.72
CA TYR A 292 -22.55 0.03 7.30
C TYR A 292 -22.93 0.83 8.56
N CYS A 293 -22.00 0.99 9.51
CA CYS A 293 -22.22 1.77 10.73
C CYS A 293 -22.47 3.27 10.48
N LEU A 294 -21.89 3.83 9.43
CA LEU A 294 -22.03 5.24 9.04
C LEU A 294 -23.33 5.57 8.30
N GLY A 295 -24.20 4.57 8.07
CA GLY A 295 -25.53 4.79 7.50
C GLY A 295 -25.63 4.56 5.99
N TYR A 296 -24.62 3.95 5.33
CA TYR A 296 -24.76 3.49 3.93
C TYR A 296 -25.81 2.37 3.77
N GLY A 297 -26.22 1.75 4.88
CA GLY A 297 -27.29 0.76 4.93
C GLY A 297 -26.87 -0.63 4.47
N PRO A 298 -27.80 -1.60 4.48
CA PRO A 298 -27.48 -3.02 4.23
C PRO A 298 -27.01 -3.30 2.80
N LYS A 299 -27.19 -2.35 1.87
CA LYS A 299 -26.79 -2.47 0.47
C LYS A 299 -25.28 -2.66 0.30
N VAL A 300 -24.44 -2.25 1.27
CA VAL A 300 -22.99 -2.51 1.25
C VAL A 300 -22.67 -4.01 1.25
N TRP A 301 -23.60 -4.86 1.70
CA TRP A 301 -23.48 -6.32 1.72
C TRP A 301 -24.16 -6.97 0.52
N THR A 302 -25.20 -6.35 -0.06
CA THR A 302 -25.98 -6.98 -1.15
C THR A 302 -25.61 -6.51 -2.55
N ALA A 303 -24.87 -5.41 -2.67
CA ALA A 303 -24.44 -4.88 -3.96
C ALA A 303 -23.71 -5.93 -4.81
N SER A 304 -23.86 -5.81 -6.14
CA SER A 304 -23.27 -6.72 -7.12
C SER A 304 -23.54 -8.20 -6.80
N SER A 305 -24.81 -8.50 -6.48
CA SER A 305 -25.29 -9.84 -6.16
C SER A 305 -24.57 -10.48 -4.96
N ASN A 306 -24.34 -9.70 -3.90
CA ASN A 306 -23.57 -10.08 -2.70
C ASN A 306 -22.06 -10.26 -2.93
N TYR A 307 -21.40 -9.31 -3.59
CA TYR A 307 -19.96 -9.41 -3.88
C TYR A 307 -19.05 -9.49 -2.63
N PHE A 308 -19.50 -8.99 -1.47
CA PHE A 308 -18.68 -8.86 -0.25
C PHE A 308 -17.94 -10.13 0.18
N TRP A 309 -18.47 -11.33 -0.10
CA TRP A 309 -17.81 -12.57 0.30
C TRP A 309 -16.60 -12.92 -0.57
N ILE A 310 -16.51 -12.39 -1.80
CA ILE A 310 -15.41 -12.70 -2.72
C ILE A 310 -14.07 -12.18 -2.16
N PRO A 311 -13.93 -10.89 -1.78
CA PRO A 311 -12.73 -10.40 -1.07
C PRO A 311 -12.44 -11.10 0.26
N MET A 312 -13.43 -11.78 0.86
CA MET A 312 -13.24 -12.54 2.09
C MET A 312 -12.67 -13.94 1.88
N VAL A 313 -12.81 -14.51 0.68
CA VAL A 313 -12.47 -15.92 0.41
C VAL A 313 -11.39 -16.05 -0.65
N ALA A 314 -11.56 -15.39 -1.80
CA ALA A 314 -10.64 -15.53 -2.94
C ALA A 314 -9.18 -15.17 -2.58
N PRO A 315 -8.91 -14.11 -1.79
CA PRO A 315 -7.53 -13.78 -1.44
C PRO A 315 -6.80 -14.85 -0.62
N PHE A 316 -7.51 -15.58 0.25
CA PHE A 316 -6.90 -16.68 1.00
C PHE A 316 -6.43 -17.81 0.09
N LEU A 317 -7.28 -18.20 -0.86
CA LEU A 317 -6.96 -19.24 -1.83
C LEU A 317 -5.84 -18.78 -2.79
N GLY A 318 -5.89 -17.52 -3.22
CA GLY A 318 -4.84 -16.92 -4.04
C GLY A 318 -3.50 -16.92 -3.32
N CYS A 319 -3.42 -16.41 -2.09
CA CYS A 319 -2.16 -16.38 -1.34
C CYS A 319 -1.60 -17.79 -1.10
N LEU A 320 -2.43 -18.75 -0.68
CA LEU A 320 -2.01 -20.14 -0.50
C LEU A 320 -1.45 -20.73 -1.82
N PHE A 321 -2.10 -20.45 -2.94
CA PHE A 321 -1.64 -20.90 -4.25
C PHE A 321 -0.33 -20.24 -4.69
N GLY A 322 -0.18 -18.93 -4.51
CA GLY A 322 1.06 -18.20 -4.82
C GLY A 322 2.25 -18.68 -3.99
N ALA A 323 2.04 -18.94 -2.70
CA ALA A 323 3.02 -19.56 -1.83
C ALA A 323 3.36 -21.00 -2.24
N TRP A 324 2.35 -21.78 -2.61
CA TRP A 324 2.54 -23.15 -3.10
C TRP A 324 3.38 -23.19 -4.37
N ILE A 325 3.14 -22.30 -5.35
CA ILE A 325 3.98 -22.19 -6.56
C ILE A 325 5.43 -21.88 -6.19
N HIS A 326 5.65 -20.90 -5.31
CA HIS A 326 6.99 -20.56 -4.85
C HIS A 326 7.69 -21.78 -4.22
N ASP A 327 7.01 -22.46 -3.31
CA ASP A 327 7.61 -23.58 -2.58
C ASP A 327 7.80 -24.84 -3.44
N LEU A 328 6.95 -25.07 -4.44
CA LEU A 328 7.05 -26.21 -5.34
C LEU A 328 8.23 -26.07 -6.32
N PHE A 329 8.46 -24.87 -6.84
CA PHE A 329 9.39 -24.68 -7.97
C PHE A 329 10.70 -23.99 -7.60
N LEU A 330 10.72 -23.14 -6.58
CA LEU A 330 11.83 -22.20 -6.34
C LEU A 330 12.43 -22.30 -4.94
N PHE A 331 11.64 -22.64 -3.93
CA PHE A 331 12.13 -22.71 -2.56
C PHE A 331 13.09 -23.89 -2.35
N THR A 332 14.28 -23.59 -1.84
CA THR A 332 15.32 -24.59 -1.55
C THR A 332 15.44 -24.93 -0.06
N GLY A 333 14.57 -24.36 0.79
CA GLY A 333 14.49 -24.73 2.20
C GLY A 333 13.76 -26.06 2.41
N LYS A 334 13.81 -26.61 3.64
CA LYS A 334 13.03 -27.81 3.97
C LYS A 334 11.54 -27.50 3.84
N PRO A 335 10.78 -28.22 2.98
CA PRO A 335 9.35 -28.01 2.87
C PRO A 335 8.67 -28.24 4.23
N PRO A 336 7.64 -27.45 4.59
CA PRO A 336 6.85 -27.71 5.80
C PRO A 336 6.25 -29.12 5.82
N VAL A 337 5.98 -29.68 4.64
CA VAL A 337 5.29 -30.96 4.41
C VAL A 337 6.25 -32.17 4.53
N ASP A 338 7.57 -31.97 4.39
CA ASP A 338 8.56 -33.06 4.36
C ASP A 338 9.25 -33.30 5.71
N SER A 339 8.65 -32.88 6.81
CA SER A 339 9.11 -33.29 8.15
C SER A 339 8.35 -34.54 8.58
N PRO A 340 8.89 -35.77 8.42
CA PRO A 340 8.33 -36.91 9.14
C PRO A 340 8.36 -36.56 10.63
N SER A 341 7.22 -36.72 11.29
CA SER A 341 7.08 -36.66 12.73
C SER A 341 8.06 -37.64 13.36
N LEU A 342 9.28 -37.18 13.67
CA LEU A 342 10.19 -37.93 14.51
C LEU A 342 9.48 -38.10 15.87
N PRO A 343 9.24 -39.33 16.34
CA PRO A 343 8.73 -39.53 17.68
C PRO A 343 9.74 -38.94 18.68
N PRO A 344 9.26 -38.47 19.85
CA PRO A 344 10.14 -37.91 20.87
C PRO A 344 11.20 -38.96 21.23
N ALA A 345 12.47 -38.59 21.08
CA ALA A 345 13.58 -39.38 21.57
C ALA A 345 13.41 -39.57 23.09
N ARG A 346 13.44 -40.83 23.53
CA ARG A 346 13.44 -41.22 24.94
C ARG A 346 14.78 -40.92 25.60
#